data_AF-A0A2T6L4W1-F1
#
_entry.id   AF-A0A2T6L4W1-F1
#
_cell.length_a   1.000
_cell.length_b   1.000
_cell.length_c   1.000
_cell.angle_alpha   90.00
_cell.angle_beta   90.00
_cell.angle_gamma   90.00
#
_symmetry.space_group_name_H-M   'P 1'
#
loop_
_entity.id
_entity.type
_entity.pdbx_description
1 polymer ?
#
loop_
_entity_poly.entity_id
_entity_poly.type
_entity_poly.pdbx_seq_one_letter_code
_entity_poly.pdbx_strand_id
1 'polypeptide(L)'
;MADPAPPRTDRRPECEAATMSTASDVAREIDRVLRQLDGHGLYRNNAFRVTGLSADASARQIRRHQEELRNPYHVPPASDRDVPLPPSDDADAQRAAFEALRDPLARLVHELFWLRPEAANPDSGYLRDQAVFAHCRALEATASDGSVADETAWTDWEVSTNLWSLAFAAEDTWEWVRRRAAEIDDPRLSVAVLRALRERLPEHVIGASVGLAVRAAAVAPSDTELHMDAVEEAGFEARQVREVARAAVEPFTGRVRAACETAQGSDPAAGLSAAQELLDGTAAALTTITAVLGADDDLAGACRDEVAHAANNRVIAYVNEAMETASGPGSVRARPALELLRRARAKAVSESVTTLLDKNIADLEQLAAYVAAGGRGRFDGRGAQRGEPGCVVLLVVFLAGAVGAFWLLGSVLGVGPIWALAGAVFGGFMAVGLVTQVIEFFQDL
;
A
#
# COMPACT_ATOMS: atom_id res chain seq x y z
N MET A 1 34.78 -56.91 -11.53
CA MET A 1 34.52 -56.04 -10.36
C MET A 1 34.66 -54.61 -10.84
N ALA A 2 33.54 -53.99 -11.20
CA ALA A 2 33.47 -52.59 -11.63
C ALA A 2 32.94 -51.78 -10.46
N ASP A 3 33.68 -50.74 -10.09
CA ASP A 3 33.46 -49.88 -8.93
C ASP A 3 32.34 -48.87 -9.25
N PRO A 4 31.23 -48.79 -8.47
CA PRO A 4 30.15 -47.86 -8.76
C PRO A 4 30.56 -46.43 -8.39
N ALA A 5 30.49 -45.53 -9.38
CA ALA A 5 30.78 -44.11 -9.21
C ALA A 5 29.85 -43.46 -8.16
N PRO A 6 30.36 -42.54 -7.33
CA PRO A 6 29.56 -41.88 -6.30
C PRO A 6 28.53 -40.91 -6.92
N PRO A 7 27.38 -40.72 -6.25
CA PRO A 7 26.32 -39.84 -6.75
C PRO A 7 26.79 -38.39 -6.74
N ARG A 8 26.65 -37.71 -7.89
CA ARG A 8 26.86 -36.27 -8.03
C ARG A 8 25.85 -35.53 -7.15
N THR A 9 26.31 -35.00 -6.03
CA THR A 9 25.54 -34.07 -5.19
C THR A 9 25.35 -32.75 -5.93
N ASP A 10 24.07 -32.38 -6.05
CA ASP A 10 23.50 -31.26 -6.77
C ASP A 10 24.00 -29.90 -6.22
N ARG A 11 24.84 -29.18 -6.98
CA ARG A 11 25.27 -27.80 -6.67
C ARG A 11 24.29 -26.79 -7.29
N ARG A 12 23.08 -26.68 -6.75
CA ARG A 12 22.07 -25.71 -7.24
C ARG A 12 21.72 -24.48 -6.37
N PRO A 13 22.12 -24.32 -5.08
CA PRO A 13 21.65 -23.16 -4.30
C PRO A 13 22.44 -21.85 -4.52
N GLU A 14 23.71 -21.88 -4.94
CA GLU A 14 24.55 -20.67 -5.00
C GLU A 14 24.27 -19.76 -6.21
N CYS A 15 23.80 -20.32 -7.33
CA CYS A 15 23.50 -19.54 -8.54
C CYS A 15 22.18 -18.76 -8.41
N GLU A 16 21.20 -19.33 -7.69
CA GLU A 16 19.88 -18.73 -7.50
C GLU A 16 19.94 -17.49 -6.58
N ALA A 17 20.70 -17.58 -5.49
CA ALA A 17 20.90 -16.46 -4.55
C ALA A 17 21.60 -15.25 -5.20
N ALA A 18 22.61 -15.46 -6.05
CA ALA A 18 23.31 -14.37 -6.75
C ALA A 18 22.38 -13.68 -7.76
N THR A 19 21.52 -14.43 -8.45
CA THR A 19 20.59 -13.88 -9.45
C THR A 19 19.46 -13.09 -8.77
N MET A 20 18.92 -13.58 -7.65
CA MET A 20 17.89 -12.86 -6.88
C MET A 20 18.39 -11.53 -6.30
N SER A 21 19.64 -11.47 -5.82
CA SER A 21 20.24 -10.21 -5.35
C SER A 21 20.27 -9.16 -6.46
N THR A 22 20.65 -9.55 -7.68
CA THR A 22 20.76 -8.59 -8.81
C THR A 22 19.41 -8.02 -9.25
N ALA A 23 18.34 -8.82 -9.23
CA ALA A 23 17.01 -8.34 -9.60
C ALA A 23 16.46 -7.32 -8.58
N SER A 24 16.65 -7.60 -7.28
CA SER A 24 16.27 -6.67 -6.22
C SER A 24 17.08 -5.36 -6.28
N ASP A 25 18.37 -5.43 -6.60
CA ASP A 25 19.22 -4.25 -6.77
C ASP A 25 18.76 -3.36 -7.93
N VAL A 26 18.41 -3.99 -9.07
CA VAL A 26 17.86 -3.29 -10.24
C VAL A 26 16.54 -2.59 -9.91
N ALA A 27 15.61 -3.28 -9.25
CA ALA A 27 14.33 -2.71 -8.86
C ALA A 27 14.52 -1.49 -7.94
N ARG A 28 15.39 -1.61 -6.91
CA ARG A 28 15.69 -0.50 -5.99
C ARG A 28 16.28 0.72 -6.69
N GLU A 29 17.09 0.50 -7.72
CA GLU A 29 17.72 1.56 -8.49
C GLU A 29 16.72 2.26 -9.42
N ILE A 30 15.81 1.52 -10.05
CA ILE A 30 14.68 2.08 -10.79
C ILE A 30 13.79 2.91 -9.85
N ASP A 31 13.46 2.38 -8.67
CA ASP A 31 12.65 3.09 -7.68
C ASP A 31 13.33 4.37 -7.19
N ARG A 32 14.67 4.38 -7.09
CA ARG A 32 15.43 5.59 -6.73
C ARG A 32 15.20 6.70 -7.74
N VAL A 33 15.21 6.38 -9.03
CA VAL A 33 14.96 7.35 -10.11
C VAL A 33 13.50 7.78 -10.12
N LEU A 34 12.56 6.82 -10.09
CA LEU A 34 11.12 7.11 -10.15
C LEU A 34 10.63 7.94 -8.96
N ARG A 35 11.19 7.75 -7.76
CA ARG A 35 10.86 8.57 -6.59
C ARG A 35 11.18 10.06 -6.76
N GLN A 36 12.05 10.44 -7.69
CA GLN A 36 12.33 11.85 -7.97
C GLN A 36 11.28 12.50 -8.89
N LEU A 37 10.41 11.66 -9.49
CA LEU A 37 9.40 12.01 -10.48
C LEU A 37 8.00 11.63 -9.99
N ASP A 38 7.60 12.04 -8.79
CA ASP A 38 6.32 11.63 -8.19
C ASP A 38 5.25 12.73 -8.22
N GLY A 39 3.98 12.35 -8.33
CA GLY A 39 2.84 13.27 -8.32
C GLY A 39 3.03 14.48 -9.24
N HIS A 40 2.91 15.69 -8.68
CA HIS A 40 3.19 16.95 -9.38
C HIS A 40 4.64 17.10 -9.87
N GLY A 41 5.58 16.42 -9.21
CA GLY A 41 6.98 16.35 -9.59
C GLY A 41 7.26 15.53 -10.85
N LEU A 42 6.32 14.72 -11.35
CA LEU A 42 6.52 13.85 -12.53
C LEU A 42 7.00 14.63 -13.76
N TYR A 43 6.37 15.77 -14.06
CA TYR A 43 6.73 16.64 -15.20
C TYR A 43 7.42 17.94 -14.74
N ARG A 44 6.93 18.54 -13.65
CA ARG A 44 7.74 18.96 -12.49
C ARG A 44 9.27 18.99 -12.63
N ASN A 45 9.85 17.85 -12.31
CA ASN A 45 11.28 17.67 -12.14
C ASN A 45 11.89 16.94 -13.33
N ASN A 46 11.15 16.81 -14.44
CA ASN A 46 11.67 16.14 -15.62
C ASN A 46 12.87 16.93 -16.17
N ALA A 47 14.03 16.27 -16.27
CA ALA A 47 15.27 16.95 -16.61
C ALA A 47 15.21 17.64 -17.99
N PHE A 48 14.56 17.03 -18.99
CA PHE A 48 14.42 17.62 -20.32
C PHE A 48 13.47 18.81 -20.32
N ARG A 49 12.39 18.73 -19.53
CA ARG A 49 11.52 19.87 -19.26
C ARG A 49 12.34 21.01 -18.67
N VAL A 50 13.01 20.76 -17.55
CA VAL A 50 13.77 21.77 -16.79
C VAL A 50 14.82 22.45 -17.65
N THR A 51 15.60 21.70 -18.44
CA THR A 51 16.67 22.28 -19.27
C THR A 51 16.16 22.84 -20.61
N GLY A 52 14.91 22.56 -21.00
CA GLY A 52 14.38 22.88 -22.34
C GLY A 52 15.03 22.09 -23.48
N LEU A 53 15.73 20.99 -23.15
CA LEU A 53 16.31 20.12 -24.16
C LEU A 53 15.24 19.18 -24.69
N SER A 54 15.40 18.71 -25.92
CA SER A 54 14.53 17.65 -26.40
C SER A 54 14.94 16.29 -25.84
N ALA A 55 13.96 15.41 -25.62
CA ALA A 55 14.18 14.05 -25.10
C ALA A 55 15.10 13.19 -25.99
N ASP A 56 15.29 13.54 -27.27
CA ASP A 56 16.20 12.83 -28.17
C ASP A 56 17.65 13.40 -28.15
N ALA A 57 17.90 14.47 -27.40
CA ALA A 57 19.19 15.16 -27.38
C ALA A 57 20.35 14.19 -27.10
N SER A 58 21.38 14.25 -27.94
CA SER A 58 22.62 13.50 -27.77
C SER A 58 23.44 14.00 -26.57
N ALA A 59 24.34 13.17 -26.04
CA ALA A 59 25.26 13.58 -24.97
C ALA A 59 26.11 14.81 -25.35
N ARG A 60 26.42 14.98 -26.64
CA ARG A 60 27.12 16.16 -27.15
C ARG A 60 26.23 17.41 -27.08
N GLN A 61 24.95 17.31 -27.45
CA GLN A 61 24.00 18.42 -27.34
C GLN A 61 23.77 18.79 -25.87
N ILE A 62 23.60 17.81 -24.98
CA ILE A 62 23.43 18.05 -23.53
C ILE A 62 24.64 18.82 -22.96
N ARG A 63 25.88 18.38 -23.24
CA ARG A 63 27.09 19.07 -22.79
C ARG A 63 27.20 20.49 -23.35
N ARG A 64 26.94 20.65 -24.66
CA ARG A 64 26.97 21.96 -25.31
C ARG A 64 25.95 22.91 -24.68
N HIS A 65 24.73 22.46 -24.44
CA HIS A 65 23.68 23.26 -23.82
C HIS A 65 24.02 23.64 -22.37
N GLN A 66 24.63 22.72 -21.62
CA GLN A 66 25.15 23.02 -20.28
C GLN A 66 26.23 24.10 -20.31
N GLU A 67 27.13 24.08 -21.28
CA GLU A 67 28.16 25.12 -21.46
C GLU A 67 27.54 26.47 -21.86
N GLU A 68 26.54 26.44 -22.75
CA GLU A 68 25.80 27.62 -23.19
C GLU A 68 25.05 28.29 -22.01
N LEU A 69 24.37 27.54 -21.15
CA LEU A 69 23.69 28.09 -19.96
C LEU A 69 24.64 28.66 -18.89
N ARG A 70 25.92 28.26 -18.90
CA ARG A 70 26.95 28.86 -18.01
C ARG A 70 27.49 30.19 -18.55
N ASN A 71 27.19 30.52 -19.81
CA ASN A 71 27.60 31.78 -20.41
C ASN A 71 26.63 32.90 -19.97
N PRO A 72 27.10 33.94 -19.25
CA PRO A 72 26.24 35.02 -18.75
C PRO A 72 25.58 35.86 -19.86
N TYR A 73 26.02 35.70 -21.11
CA TYR A 73 25.44 36.36 -22.28
C TYR A 73 24.51 35.47 -23.10
N HIS A 74 24.32 34.21 -22.71
CA HIS A 74 23.39 33.32 -23.41
C HIS A 74 21.96 33.69 -23.03
N VAL A 75 21.18 34.09 -24.04
CA VAL A 75 19.74 34.23 -23.93
C VAL A 75 19.13 33.01 -24.60
N PRO A 76 18.41 32.14 -23.86
CA PRO A 76 17.73 31.01 -24.45
C PRO A 76 16.77 31.49 -25.54
N PRO A 77 16.69 30.80 -26.69
CA PRO A 77 15.69 31.12 -27.68
C PRO A 77 14.30 30.95 -27.06
N ALA A 78 13.37 31.86 -27.39
CA ALA A 78 11.98 31.70 -26.98
C ALA A 78 11.46 30.35 -27.50
N SER A 79 10.89 29.54 -26.61
CA SER A 79 10.25 28.29 -27.01
C SER A 79 8.98 28.61 -27.78
N ASP A 80 9.03 28.52 -29.10
CA ASP A 80 7.87 28.64 -30.00
C ASP A 80 7.04 27.34 -30.06
N ARG A 81 7.36 26.37 -29.18
CA ARG A 81 6.67 25.08 -29.10
C ARG A 81 5.53 25.18 -28.09
N ASP A 82 4.37 24.67 -28.49
CA ASP A 82 3.24 24.42 -27.60
C ASP A 82 3.56 23.22 -26.68
N VAL A 83 4.28 23.50 -25.59
CA VAL A 83 4.61 22.53 -24.54
C VAL A 83 3.78 22.82 -23.30
N PRO A 84 3.28 21.77 -22.60
CA PRO A 84 2.37 21.95 -21.48
C PRO A 84 3.05 22.63 -20.28
N LEU A 85 4.38 22.51 -20.16
CA LEU A 85 5.18 23.20 -19.16
C LEU A 85 6.43 23.83 -19.78
N PRO A 86 6.72 25.11 -19.49
CA PRO A 86 7.92 25.77 -19.99
C PRO A 86 9.19 25.29 -19.25
N PRO A 87 10.38 25.53 -19.83
CA PRO A 87 11.65 25.32 -19.15
C PRO A 87 11.75 26.09 -17.83
N SER A 88 12.60 25.60 -16.92
CA SER A 88 12.82 26.28 -15.64
C SER A 88 13.93 27.31 -15.76
N ASP A 89 13.73 28.49 -15.20
CA ASP A 89 14.75 29.53 -15.06
C ASP A 89 15.55 29.40 -13.75
N ASP A 90 15.22 28.41 -12.89
CA ASP A 90 15.94 28.17 -11.64
C ASP A 90 17.28 27.46 -11.90
N ALA A 91 18.37 28.16 -11.56
CA ALA A 91 19.73 27.67 -11.75
C ALA A 91 20.04 26.40 -10.94
N ASP A 92 19.44 26.22 -9.76
CA ASP A 92 19.66 25.01 -8.96
C ASP A 92 18.87 23.82 -9.53
N ALA A 93 17.65 24.05 -10.00
CA ALA A 93 16.87 23.05 -10.74
C ALA A 93 17.60 22.62 -12.03
N GLN A 94 18.13 23.57 -12.81
CA GLN A 94 18.91 23.28 -14.01
C GLN A 94 20.17 22.45 -13.69
N ARG A 95 20.89 22.80 -12.61
CA ARG A 95 22.07 22.03 -12.17
C ARG A 95 21.70 20.59 -11.80
N ALA A 96 20.62 20.40 -11.03
CA ALA A 96 20.12 19.09 -10.66
C ALA A 96 19.68 18.26 -11.88
N ALA A 97 18.99 18.89 -12.84
CA ALA A 97 18.57 18.26 -14.07
C ALA A 97 19.77 17.77 -14.92
N PHE A 98 20.81 18.59 -15.10
CA PHE A 98 22.01 18.16 -15.80
C PHE A 98 22.76 17.03 -15.08
N GLU A 99 22.72 17.00 -13.75
CA GLU A 99 23.30 15.89 -12.98
C GLU A 99 22.49 14.59 -13.20
N ALA A 100 21.15 14.67 -13.19
CA ALA A 100 20.29 13.54 -13.51
C ALA A 100 20.54 13.00 -14.94
N LEU A 101 20.78 13.88 -15.92
CA LEU A 101 21.09 13.47 -17.30
C LEU A 101 22.45 12.76 -17.48
N ARG A 102 23.33 12.80 -16.47
CA ARG A 102 24.60 12.02 -16.47
C ARG A 102 24.38 10.57 -16.06
N ASP A 103 23.32 10.29 -15.32
CA ASP A 103 22.92 8.93 -14.99
C ASP A 103 22.12 8.36 -16.18
N PRO A 104 22.60 7.28 -16.84
CA PRO A 104 21.97 6.72 -18.03
C PRO A 104 20.57 6.17 -17.76
N LEU A 105 20.31 5.62 -16.56
CA LEU A 105 18.99 5.11 -16.20
C LEU A 105 18.05 6.27 -15.97
N ALA A 106 18.46 7.26 -15.17
CA ALA A 106 17.67 8.45 -14.93
C ALA A 106 17.35 9.17 -16.24
N ARG A 107 18.36 9.37 -17.10
CA ARG A 107 18.18 9.92 -18.45
C ARG A 107 17.11 9.15 -19.22
N LEU A 108 17.21 7.83 -19.35
CA LEU A 108 16.25 7.02 -20.11
C LEU A 108 14.81 7.17 -19.56
N VAL A 109 14.65 7.17 -18.23
CA VAL A 109 13.35 7.39 -17.58
C VAL A 109 12.81 8.80 -17.84
N HIS A 110 13.64 9.83 -17.75
CA HIS A 110 13.26 11.19 -18.09
C HIS A 110 12.88 11.33 -19.57
N GLU A 111 13.53 10.61 -20.48
CA GLU A 111 13.19 10.59 -21.92
C GLU A 111 11.84 9.91 -22.18
N LEU A 112 11.47 8.90 -21.38
CA LEU A 112 10.18 8.22 -21.44
C LEU A 112 9.02 9.13 -20.99
N PHE A 113 9.26 9.96 -19.98
CA PHE A 113 8.27 10.89 -19.43
C PHE A 113 8.34 12.30 -20.05
N TRP A 114 8.94 12.48 -21.22
CA TRP A 114 8.98 13.78 -21.89
C TRP A 114 8.83 13.73 -23.41
N LEU A 115 8.43 14.88 -23.97
CA LEU A 115 8.06 15.04 -25.36
C LEU A 115 9.26 14.97 -26.32
N ARG A 116 9.07 14.27 -27.44
CA ARG A 116 10.01 14.25 -28.58
C ARG A 116 9.76 15.43 -29.53
N PRO A 117 10.77 15.87 -30.32
CA PRO A 117 10.60 17.00 -31.22
C PRO A 117 9.51 16.77 -32.27
N GLU A 118 9.41 15.54 -32.78
CA GLU A 118 8.45 15.12 -33.81
C GLU A 118 7.02 15.05 -33.29
N ALA A 119 6.84 15.07 -31.96
CA ALA A 119 5.56 14.89 -31.30
C ALA A 119 4.93 16.18 -30.78
N ALA A 120 5.54 17.35 -31.06
CA ALA A 120 4.91 18.65 -30.83
C ALA A 120 3.66 18.87 -31.70
N ASN A 121 3.37 17.96 -32.63
CA ASN A 121 2.07 17.86 -33.30
C ASN A 121 1.19 16.82 -32.55
N PRO A 122 0.03 17.22 -32.00
CA PRO A 122 -0.94 16.29 -31.40
C PRO A 122 -1.35 15.14 -32.34
N ASP A 123 -1.31 15.37 -33.65
CA ASP A 123 -1.67 14.40 -34.68
C ASP A 123 -0.53 13.43 -35.05
N SER A 124 0.63 13.52 -34.38
CA SER A 124 1.83 12.71 -34.68
C SER A 124 1.64 11.20 -34.46
N GLY A 125 0.54 10.77 -33.83
CA GLY A 125 0.17 9.36 -33.67
C GLY A 125 0.98 8.60 -32.63
N TYR A 126 1.87 9.27 -31.89
CA TYR A 126 2.67 8.63 -30.83
C TYR A 126 1.92 8.64 -29.49
N LEU A 127 1.29 7.52 -29.15
CA LEU A 127 0.50 7.31 -27.93
C LEU A 127 1.17 7.88 -26.67
N ARG A 128 2.46 7.59 -26.49
CA ARG A 128 3.26 8.06 -25.34
C ARG A 128 3.32 9.58 -25.24
N ASP A 129 3.53 10.27 -26.36
CA ASP A 129 3.68 11.74 -26.34
C ASP A 129 2.33 12.42 -26.05
N GLN A 130 1.25 11.88 -26.61
CA GLN A 130 -0.11 12.32 -26.26
C GLN A 130 -0.42 12.05 -24.78
N ALA A 131 0.01 10.90 -24.25
CA ALA A 131 -0.13 10.55 -22.83
C ALA A 131 0.62 11.54 -21.93
N VAL A 132 1.87 11.89 -22.26
CA VAL A 132 2.66 12.89 -21.52
C VAL A 132 1.95 14.25 -21.54
N PHE A 133 1.45 14.69 -22.70
CA PHE A 133 0.80 15.98 -22.83
C PHE A 133 -0.49 16.06 -22.00
N ALA A 134 -1.39 15.09 -22.16
CA ALA A 134 -2.66 15.03 -21.42
C ALA A 134 -2.41 14.87 -19.92
N HIS A 135 -1.50 13.98 -19.51
CA HIS A 135 -1.22 13.76 -18.08
C HIS A 135 -0.60 14.99 -17.42
N CYS A 136 0.26 15.71 -18.16
CA CYS A 136 0.84 16.96 -17.66
C CYS A 136 -0.23 18.01 -17.44
N ARG A 137 -1.18 18.18 -18.37
CA ARG A 137 -2.31 19.11 -18.20
C ARG A 137 -3.21 18.70 -17.04
N ALA A 138 -3.54 17.41 -16.94
CA ALA A 138 -4.33 16.84 -15.86
C ALA A 138 -3.70 17.12 -14.49
N LEU A 139 -2.38 16.86 -14.35
CA LEU A 139 -1.64 17.15 -13.13
C LEU A 139 -1.62 18.65 -12.82
N GLU A 140 -1.30 19.51 -13.78
CA GLU A 140 -1.25 20.96 -13.54
C GLU A 140 -2.62 21.57 -13.19
N ALA A 141 -3.72 20.94 -13.61
CA ALA A 141 -5.09 21.30 -13.26
C ALA A 141 -5.62 20.58 -12.00
N THR A 142 -4.78 19.82 -11.30
CA THR A 142 -5.12 19.17 -10.03
C THR A 142 -4.42 19.88 -8.87
N ALA A 143 -5.10 20.17 -7.78
CA ALA A 143 -4.48 20.77 -6.61
C ALA A 143 -3.60 19.77 -5.85
N SER A 144 -2.79 20.25 -4.90
CA SER A 144 -1.94 19.40 -4.08
C SER A 144 -2.73 18.46 -3.17
N ASP A 145 -3.94 18.83 -2.78
CA ASP A 145 -4.86 18.00 -1.99
C ASP A 145 -5.60 16.97 -2.84
N GLY A 146 -5.32 16.87 -4.15
CA GLY A 146 -5.95 15.90 -5.04
C GLY A 146 -7.23 16.38 -5.71
N SER A 147 -7.77 17.55 -5.33
CA SER A 147 -8.97 18.10 -5.96
C SER A 147 -8.70 18.53 -7.40
N VAL A 148 -9.60 18.19 -8.32
CA VAL A 148 -9.47 18.49 -9.75
C VAL A 148 -10.27 19.74 -10.10
N ALA A 149 -9.67 20.65 -10.88
CA ALA A 149 -10.22 22.00 -11.06
C ALA A 149 -11.57 22.03 -11.81
N ASP A 150 -11.73 21.22 -12.85
CA ASP A 150 -12.91 21.19 -13.71
C ASP A 150 -13.05 19.90 -14.53
N GLU A 151 -14.13 19.80 -15.31
CA GLU A 151 -14.46 18.67 -16.18
C GLU A 151 -13.43 18.47 -17.33
N THR A 152 -12.76 19.55 -17.77
CA THR A 152 -11.73 19.45 -18.80
C THR A 152 -10.49 18.75 -18.24
N ALA A 153 -10.12 19.06 -16.99
CA ALA A 153 -9.04 18.38 -16.30
C ALA A 153 -9.33 16.89 -16.07
N TRP A 154 -10.58 16.51 -15.80
CA TRP A 154 -10.99 15.10 -15.74
C TRP A 154 -10.89 14.39 -17.10
N THR A 155 -11.31 15.06 -18.17
CA THR A 155 -11.11 14.53 -19.53
C THR A 155 -9.62 14.28 -19.81
N ASP A 156 -8.74 15.19 -19.39
CA ASP A 156 -7.28 14.99 -19.53
C ASP A 156 -6.78 13.79 -18.69
N TRP A 157 -7.34 13.55 -17.48
CA TRP A 157 -7.03 12.37 -16.66
C TRP A 157 -7.43 11.05 -17.34
N GLU A 158 -8.68 10.94 -17.80
CA GLU A 158 -9.19 9.74 -18.50
C GLU A 158 -8.39 9.45 -19.77
N VAL A 159 -8.18 10.47 -20.61
CA VAL A 159 -7.42 10.35 -21.85
C VAL A 159 -5.98 9.93 -21.55
N SER A 160 -5.34 10.57 -20.58
CA SER A 160 -3.93 10.31 -20.30
C SER A 160 -3.66 8.92 -19.73
N THR A 161 -4.48 8.45 -18.79
CA THR A 161 -4.36 7.13 -18.19
C THR A 161 -4.59 6.03 -19.23
N ASN A 162 -5.61 6.18 -20.09
CA ASN A 162 -5.86 5.28 -21.21
C ASN A 162 -4.68 5.24 -22.20
N LEU A 163 -4.17 6.41 -22.61
CA LEU A 163 -3.04 6.48 -23.52
C LEU A 163 -1.75 5.90 -22.93
N TRP A 164 -1.51 6.05 -21.62
CA TRP A 164 -0.37 5.42 -20.95
C TRP A 164 -0.47 3.91 -20.95
N SER A 165 -1.65 3.37 -20.63
CA SER A 165 -1.92 1.93 -20.70
C SER A 165 -1.65 1.38 -22.12
N LEU A 166 -2.19 2.03 -23.15
CA LEU A 166 -1.94 1.66 -24.54
C LEU A 166 -0.46 1.79 -24.93
N ALA A 167 0.21 2.87 -24.52
CA ALA A 167 1.62 3.10 -24.81
C ALA A 167 2.52 2.02 -24.18
N PHE A 168 2.22 1.59 -22.94
CA PHE A 168 2.98 0.52 -22.29
C PHE A 168 2.67 -0.88 -22.85
N ALA A 169 1.47 -1.09 -23.39
CA ALA A 169 1.13 -2.34 -24.08
C ALA A 169 1.79 -2.44 -25.47
N ALA A 170 2.01 -1.31 -26.15
CA ALA A 170 2.59 -1.28 -27.50
C ALA A 170 4.08 -1.67 -27.53
N GLU A 171 4.43 -2.65 -28.38
CA GLU A 171 5.82 -3.08 -28.52
C GLU A 171 6.73 -2.02 -29.13
N ASP A 172 6.19 -1.16 -30.01
CA ASP A 172 6.90 -0.04 -30.63
C ASP A 172 7.53 0.91 -29.58
N THR A 173 6.82 1.13 -28.46
CA THR A 173 7.34 1.91 -27.32
C THR A 173 8.61 1.27 -26.78
N TRP A 174 8.60 -0.04 -26.58
CA TRP A 174 9.73 -0.78 -26.00
C TRP A 174 10.85 -1.05 -26.99
N GLU A 175 10.55 -1.16 -28.28
CA GLU A 175 11.56 -1.14 -29.35
C GLU A 175 12.31 0.19 -29.35
N TRP A 176 11.59 1.31 -29.22
CA TRP A 176 12.21 2.62 -29.08
C TRP A 176 13.10 2.68 -27.83
N VAL A 177 12.63 2.21 -26.66
CA VAL A 177 13.43 2.17 -25.43
C VAL A 177 14.72 1.37 -25.63
N ARG A 178 14.64 0.19 -26.26
CA ARG A 178 15.80 -0.66 -26.54
C ARG A 178 16.81 0.02 -27.46
N ARG A 179 16.33 0.61 -28.57
CA ARG A 179 17.18 1.38 -29.49
C ARG A 179 17.85 2.52 -28.73
N ARG A 180 17.10 3.22 -27.89
CA ARG A 180 17.62 4.38 -27.16
C ARG A 180 18.65 4.00 -26.09
N ALA A 181 18.43 2.90 -25.37
CA ALA A 181 19.42 2.34 -24.46
C ALA A 181 20.73 1.98 -25.19
N ALA A 182 20.64 1.40 -26.40
CA ALA A 182 21.80 1.11 -27.22
C ALA A 182 22.52 2.37 -27.73
N GLU A 183 21.80 3.45 -28.03
CA GLU A 183 22.39 4.75 -28.39
C GLU A 183 23.09 5.44 -27.21
N ILE A 184 22.59 5.25 -25.98
CA ILE A 184 23.25 5.73 -24.76
C ILE A 184 24.55 4.95 -24.51
N ASP A 185 24.58 3.66 -24.88
CA ASP A 185 25.74 2.77 -24.84
C ASP A 185 26.38 2.67 -23.43
N ASP A 186 25.55 2.49 -22.40
CA ASP A 186 26.00 2.28 -21.01
C ASP A 186 25.65 0.86 -20.54
N PRO A 187 26.61 0.07 -20.01
CA PRO A 187 26.38 -1.32 -19.60
C PRO A 187 25.37 -1.48 -18.46
N ARG A 188 25.05 -0.40 -17.72
CA ARG A 188 23.98 -0.42 -16.70
C ARG A 188 22.59 -0.53 -17.32
N LEU A 189 22.40 -0.11 -18.57
CA LEU A 189 21.13 -0.25 -19.30
C LEU A 189 20.97 -1.64 -19.92
N SER A 190 21.06 -2.66 -19.08
CA SER A 190 20.94 -4.06 -19.50
C SER A 190 19.51 -4.45 -19.88
N VAL A 191 19.34 -5.57 -20.58
CA VAL A 191 18.03 -6.18 -20.87
C VAL A 191 17.20 -6.43 -19.60
N ALA A 192 17.86 -6.78 -18.49
CA ALA A 192 17.19 -6.96 -17.20
C ALA A 192 16.60 -5.66 -16.67
N VAL A 193 17.33 -4.54 -16.80
CA VAL A 193 16.85 -3.20 -16.42
C VAL A 193 15.67 -2.77 -17.29
N LEU A 194 15.73 -3.00 -18.61
CA LEU A 194 14.62 -2.64 -19.51
C LEU A 194 13.35 -3.45 -19.23
N ARG A 195 13.48 -4.73 -18.89
CA ARG A 195 12.35 -5.56 -18.46
C ARG A 195 11.77 -5.07 -17.13
N ALA A 196 12.61 -4.78 -16.14
CA ALA A 196 12.15 -4.23 -14.87
C ALA A 196 11.48 -2.86 -15.04
N LEU A 197 11.97 -2.00 -15.95
CA LEU A 197 11.29 -0.76 -16.31
C LEU A 197 9.90 -1.01 -16.89
N ARG A 198 9.73 -2.02 -17.74
CA ARG A 198 8.42 -2.40 -18.31
C ARG A 198 7.41 -2.83 -17.25
N GLU A 199 7.87 -3.46 -16.18
CA GLU A 199 7.04 -3.86 -15.05
C GLU A 199 6.73 -2.66 -14.13
N ARG A 200 7.73 -1.81 -13.83
CA ARG A 200 7.64 -0.74 -12.82
C ARG A 200 7.00 0.56 -13.32
N LEU A 201 7.12 0.88 -14.61
CA LEU A 201 6.62 2.16 -15.14
C LEU A 201 5.09 2.28 -15.10
N PRO A 202 4.29 1.25 -15.46
CA PRO A 202 2.84 1.30 -15.28
C PRO A 202 2.44 1.56 -13.83
N GLU A 203 3.05 0.86 -12.87
CA GLU A 203 2.79 1.07 -11.42
C GLU A 203 3.05 2.51 -11.00
N HIS A 204 4.11 3.11 -11.54
CA HIS A 204 4.46 4.49 -11.23
C HIS A 204 3.44 5.50 -11.79
N VAL A 205 2.94 5.28 -13.01
CA VAL A 205 1.88 6.12 -13.59
C VAL A 205 0.57 5.98 -12.83
N ILE A 206 0.16 4.74 -12.51
CA ILE A 206 -1.02 4.48 -11.66
C ILE A 206 -0.86 5.19 -10.30
N GLY A 207 0.33 5.11 -9.71
CA GLY A 207 0.64 5.72 -8.42
C GLY A 207 0.48 7.26 -8.40
N ALA A 208 0.58 7.95 -9.54
CA ALA A 208 0.33 9.38 -9.60
C ALA A 208 -1.14 9.71 -9.31
N SER A 209 -2.08 9.01 -9.95
CA SER A 209 -3.52 9.18 -9.74
C SER A 209 -3.96 8.63 -8.39
N VAL A 210 -3.57 7.41 -8.03
CA VAL A 210 -3.88 6.81 -6.71
C VAL A 210 -3.36 7.69 -5.56
N GLY A 211 -2.16 8.26 -5.70
CA GLY A 211 -1.61 9.17 -4.70
C GLY A 211 -2.42 10.46 -4.54
N LEU A 212 -3.04 10.96 -5.61
CA LEU A 212 -3.99 12.08 -5.57
C LEU A 212 -5.32 11.66 -4.95
N ALA A 213 -5.84 10.48 -5.29
CA ALA A 213 -7.05 9.90 -4.69
C ALA A 213 -6.92 9.83 -3.15
N VAL A 214 -5.79 9.33 -2.65
CA VAL A 214 -5.48 9.29 -1.20
C VAL A 214 -5.54 10.67 -0.55
N ARG A 215 -5.05 11.72 -1.23
CA ARG A 215 -5.09 13.10 -0.71
C ARG A 215 -6.50 13.68 -0.78
N ALA A 216 -7.23 13.38 -1.85
CA ALA A 216 -8.59 13.87 -2.08
C ALA A 216 -9.58 13.26 -1.10
N ALA A 217 -9.35 12.05 -0.59
CA ALA A 217 -10.30 11.31 0.24
C ALA A 217 -10.83 12.07 1.47
N ALA A 218 -10.07 13.02 2.01
CA ALA A 218 -10.50 13.83 3.15
C ALA A 218 -11.21 15.16 2.77
N VAL A 219 -10.99 15.67 1.56
CA VAL A 219 -11.38 17.03 1.15
C VAL A 219 -12.40 17.02 0.02
N ALA A 220 -12.22 16.12 -0.96
CA ALA A 220 -13.07 15.94 -2.13
C ALA A 220 -13.28 14.42 -2.39
N PRO A 221 -14.17 13.75 -1.65
CA PRO A 221 -14.40 12.31 -1.81
C PRO A 221 -14.84 11.89 -3.22
N SER A 222 -15.63 12.72 -3.91
CA SER A 222 -16.01 12.50 -5.32
C SER A 222 -14.79 12.38 -6.23
N ASP A 223 -13.76 13.17 -5.98
CA ASP A 223 -12.54 13.17 -6.80
C ASP A 223 -11.70 11.92 -6.50
N THR A 224 -11.84 11.33 -5.31
CA THR A 224 -11.22 10.03 -4.99
C THR A 224 -11.80 8.93 -5.86
N GLU A 225 -13.13 8.87 -5.96
CA GLU A 225 -13.84 7.91 -6.82
C GLU A 225 -13.44 8.10 -8.28
N LEU A 226 -13.46 9.34 -8.78
CA LEU A 226 -13.08 9.65 -10.17
C LEU A 226 -11.62 9.29 -10.51
N HIS A 227 -10.66 9.52 -9.60
CA HIS A 227 -9.28 9.07 -9.81
C HIS A 227 -9.18 7.55 -9.90
N MET A 228 -9.89 6.83 -9.03
CA MET A 228 -9.88 5.36 -9.03
C MET A 228 -10.56 4.80 -10.29
N ASP A 229 -11.71 5.33 -10.68
CA ASP A 229 -12.43 4.94 -11.90
C ASP A 229 -11.54 5.15 -13.14
N ALA A 230 -10.87 6.31 -13.24
CA ALA A 230 -9.98 6.61 -14.36
C ALA A 230 -8.86 5.58 -14.54
N VAL A 231 -8.23 5.10 -13.45
CA VAL A 231 -7.17 4.08 -13.54
C VAL A 231 -7.72 2.66 -13.77
N GLU A 232 -8.88 2.34 -13.22
CA GLU A 232 -9.53 1.04 -13.39
C GLU A 232 -10.04 0.85 -14.83
N GLU A 233 -10.57 1.91 -15.45
CA GLU A 233 -11.08 1.89 -16.83
C GLU A 233 -10.00 2.07 -17.90
N ALA A 234 -8.81 2.57 -17.54
CA ALA A 234 -7.71 2.83 -18.47
C ALA A 234 -7.13 1.58 -19.15
N GLY A 235 -7.44 0.36 -18.67
CA GLY A 235 -6.97 -0.90 -19.24
C GLY A 235 -5.64 -1.41 -18.68
N PHE A 236 -5.18 -0.87 -17.55
CA PHE A 236 -4.10 -1.48 -16.77
C PHE A 236 -4.53 -2.85 -16.20
N GLU A 237 -3.57 -3.68 -15.81
CA GLU A 237 -3.90 -4.95 -15.15
C GLU A 237 -4.56 -4.68 -13.80
N ALA A 238 -5.78 -5.22 -13.57
CA ALA A 238 -6.54 -4.99 -12.33
C ALA A 238 -5.75 -5.37 -11.06
N ARG A 239 -4.91 -6.41 -11.14
CA ARG A 239 -4.01 -6.78 -10.05
C ARG A 239 -3.02 -5.67 -9.73
N GLN A 240 -2.42 -5.07 -10.75
CA GLN A 240 -1.44 -4.00 -10.62
C GLN A 240 -2.06 -2.75 -10.00
N VAL A 241 -3.26 -2.35 -10.45
CA VAL A 241 -4.01 -1.23 -9.86
C VAL A 241 -4.27 -1.48 -8.37
N ARG A 242 -4.77 -2.68 -8.01
CA ARG A 242 -5.03 -3.06 -6.62
C ARG A 242 -3.76 -3.05 -5.76
N GLU A 243 -2.65 -3.58 -6.25
CA GLU A 243 -1.38 -3.60 -5.51
C GLU A 243 -0.86 -2.18 -5.25
N VAL A 244 -0.94 -1.29 -6.24
CA VAL A 244 -0.57 0.13 -6.08
C VAL A 244 -1.51 0.85 -5.10
N ALA A 245 -2.82 0.62 -5.20
CA ALA A 245 -3.81 1.17 -4.28
C ALA A 245 -3.58 0.74 -2.83
N ARG A 246 -3.33 -0.57 -2.60
CA ARG A 246 -3.01 -1.11 -1.27
C ARG A 246 -1.71 -0.53 -0.71
N ALA A 247 -0.68 -0.42 -1.54
CA ALA A 247 0.59 0.19 -1.13
C ALA A 247 0.41 1.67 -0.76
N ALA A 248 -0.44 2.42 -1.48
CA ALA A 248 -0.69 3.83 -1.22
C ALA A 248 -1.42 4.09 0.11
N VAL A 249 -2.28 3.16 0.55
CA VAL A 249 -3.01 3.29 1.83
C VAL A 249 -2.29 2.69 3.04
N GLU A 250 -1.12 2.07 2.86
CA GLU A 250 -0.36 1.43 3.96
C GLU A 250 -0.04 2.36 5.15
N PRO A 251 0.25 3.67 4.98
CA PRO A 251 0.39 4.57 6.13
C PRO A 251 -0.89 4.67 6.98
N PHE A 252 -2.07 4.50 6.38
CA PHE A 252 -3.36 4.57 7.07
C PHE A 252 -3.69 3.24 7.76
N THR A 253 -3.36 2.09 7.16
CA THR A 253 -3.48 0.78 7.81
C THR A 253 -2.58 0.71 9.05
N GLY A 254 -1.34 1.20 8.95
CA GLY A 254 -0.41 1.31 10.07
C GLY A 254 -0.94 2.21 11.21
N ARG A 255 -1.60 3.32 10.88
CA ARG A 255 -2.27 4.19 11.87
C ARG A 255 -3.44 3.50 12.56
N VAL A 256 -4.25 2.74 11.83
CA VAL A 256 -5.35 1.96 12.38
C VAL A 256 -4.83 0.94 13.38
N ARG A 257 -3.83 0.14 12.98
CA ARG A 257 -3.20 -0.88 13.83
C ARG A 257 -2.60 -0.26 15.10
N ALA A 258 -1.83 0.81 14.98
CA ALA A 258 -1.24 1.49 16.12
C ALA A 258 -2.30 2.04 17.11
N ALA A 259 -3.43 2.55 16.60
CA ALA A 259 -4.53 3.00 17.44
C ALA A 259 -5.20 1.81 18.17
N CYS A 260 -5.41 0.69 17.48
CA CYS A 260 -5.94 -0.55 18.08
C CYS A 260 -5.02 -1.07 19.19
N GLU A 261 -3.72 -1.15 18.95
CA GLU A 261 -2.71 -1.57 19.95
C GLU A 261 -2.68 -0.63 21.17
N THR A 262 -2.70 0.69 20.93
CA THR A 262 -2.76 1.69 22.00
C THR A 262 -4.01 1.53 22.85
N ALA A 263 -5.17 1.34 22.22
CA ALA A 263 -6.41 1.05 22.92
C ALA A 263 -6.29 -0.25 23.72
N GLN A 264 -5.69 -1.31 23.16
CA GLN A 264 -5.51 -2.59 23.84
C GLN A 264 -4.66 -2.53 25.12
N GLY A 265 -3.76 -1.56 25.23
CA GLY A 265 -2.93 -1.34 26.43
C GLY A 265 -3.60 -0.53 27.56
N SER A 266 -4.81 0.00 27.36
CA SER A 266 -5.47 0.87 28.36
C SER A 266 -6.03 0.10 29.56
N ASP A 267 -6.10 0.81 30.70
CA ASP A 267 -6.76 0.34 31.94
C ASP A 267 -8.24 0.02 31.67
N PRO A 268 -8.77 -1.15 32.09
CA PRO A 268 -10.20 -1.48 31.99
C PRO A 268 -11.13 -0.38 32.50
N ALA A 269 -10.77 0.33 33.58
CA ALA A 269 -11.57 1.44 34.11
C ALA A 269 -11.71 2.62 33.11
N ALA A 270 -10.73 2.80 32.23
CA ALA A 270 -10.72 3.78 31.16
C ALA A 270 -11.33 3.27 29.84
N GLY A 271 -11.84 2.03 29.80
CA GLY A 271 -12.25 1.35 28.57
C GLY A 271 -13.25 2.13 27.71
N LEU A 272 -14.19 2.88 28.29
CA LEU A 272 -15.12 3.72 27.51
C LEU A 272 -14.42 4.90 26.82
N SER A 273 -13.47 5.57 27.49
CA SER A 273 -12.71 6.68 26.87
C SER A 273 -11.82 6.14 25.77
N ALA A 274 -11.11 5.03 26.04
CA ALA A 274 -10.24 4.39 25.07
C ALA A 274 -11.00 3.91 23.82
N ALA A 275 -12.22 3.36 23.97
CA ALA A 275 -13.06 2.97 22.85
C ALA A 275 -13.55 4.18 22.04
N GLN A 276 -13.95 5.27 22.70
CA GLN A 276 -14.34 6.51 22.03
C GLN A 276 -13.16 7.10 21.23
N GLU A 277 -12.01 7.26 21.87
CA GLU A 277 -10.79 7.78 21.25
C GLU A 277 -10.33 6.91 20.06
N LEU A 278 -10.43 5.59 20.18
CA LEU A 278 -10.15 4.67 19.08
C LEU A 278 -11.10 4.89 17.89
N LEU A 279 -12.42 4.93 18.14
CA LEU A 279 -13.43 5.08 17.09
C LEU A 279 -13.33 6.45 16.38
N ASP A 280 -13.03 7.50 17.13
CA ASP A 280 -12.89 8.86 16.60
C ASP A 280 -11.54 9.01 15.86
N GLY A 281 -10.45 8.55 16.48
CA GLY A 281 -9.09 8.68 15.95
C GLY A 281 -8.83 7.86 14.68
N THR A 282 -9.58 6.78 14.46
CA THR A 282 -9.46 5.94 13.25
C THR A 282 -10.44 6.32 12.13
N ALA A 283 -11.40 7.21 12.39
CA ALA A 283 -12.47 7.51 11.42
C ALA A 283 -11.92 7.99 10.07
N ALA A 284 -11.04 8.99 10.07
CA ALA A 284 -10.45 9.52 8.83
C ALA A 284 -9.62 8.48 8.08
N ALA A 285 -8.84 7.65 8.78
CA ALA A 285 -8.02 6.62 8.15
C ALA A 285 -8.87 5.54 7.49
N LEU A 286 -9.94 5.07 8.16
CA LEU A 286 -10.88 4.10 7.59
C LEU A 286 -11.63 4.67 6.38
N THR A 287 -12.01 5.95 6.40
CA THR A 287 -12.60 6.62 5.24
C THR A 287 -11.64 6.62 4.06
N THR A 288 -10.39 7.02 4.25
CA THR A 288 -9.39 7.01 3.16
C THR A 288 -9.15 5.59 2.60
N ILE A 289 -8.99 4.59 3.46
CA ILE A 289 -8.80 3.19 3.04
C ILE A 289 -10.01 2.72 2.23
N THR A 290 -11.22 2.98 2.71
CA THR A 290 -12.46 2.53 2.04
C THR A 290 -12.71 3.25 0.73
N ALA A 291 -12.43 4.55 0.67
CA ALA A 291 -12.63 5.34 -0.55
C ALA A 291 -11.66 4.95 -1.67
N VAL A 292 -10.42 4.56 -1.33
CA VAL A 292 -9.40 4.19 -2.33
C VAL A 292 -9.48 2.71 -2.71
N LEU A 293 -9.76 1.80 -1.76
CA LEU A 293 -9.81 0.36 -2.06
C LEU A 293 -11.20 -0.15 -2.44
N GLY A 294 -12.25 0.63 -2.16
CA GLY A 294 -13.64 0.17 -2.21
C GLY A 294 -14.09 -0.50 -0.92
N ALA A 295 -15.42 -0.54 -0.72
CA ALA A 295 -16.04 -1.09 0.48
C ALA A 295 -15.92 -2.62 0.59
N ASP A 296 -15.74 -3.31 -0.55
CA ASP A 296 -15.68 -4.76 -0.65
C ASP A 296 -14.25 -5.32 -0.64
N ASP A 297 -13.20 -4.47 -0.54
CA ASP A 297 -11.82 -4.96 -0.48
C ASP A 297 -11.50 -5.58 0.90
N ASP A 298 -10.87 -6.76 0.86
CA ASP A 298 -10.53 -7.54 2.07
C ASP A 298 -9.70 -6.75 3.09
N LEU A 299 -8.77 -5.90 2.65
CA LEU A 299 -7.92 -5.12 3.55
C LEU A 299 -8.72 -4.00 4.22
N ALA A 300 -9.63 -3.35 3.47
CA ALA A 300 -10.55 -2.36 4.02
C ALA A 300 -11.50 -3.00 5.05
N GLY A 301 -12.06 -4.17 4.72
CA GLY A 301 -12.89 -4.97 5.62
C GLY A 301 -12.14 -5.36 6.91
N ALA A 302 -10.92 -5.89 6.78
CA ALA A 302 -10.08 -6.29 7.91
C ALA A 302 -9.76 -5.11 8.85
N CYS A 303 -9.42 -3.93 8.31
CA CYS A 303 -9.15 -2.74 9.13
C CYS A 303 -10.40 -2.30 9.91
N ARG A 304 -11.58 -2.35 9.29
CA ARG A 304 -12.85 -1.98 9.93
C ARG A 304 -13.22 -2.96 11.05
N ASP A 305 -13.03 -4.25 10.80
CA ASP A 305 -13.25 -5.30 11.79
C ASP A 305 -12.28 -5.22 12.96
N GLU A 306 -11.01 -4.93 12.71
CA GLU A 306 -10.00 -4.75 13.75
C GLU A 306 -10.38 -3.62 14.72
N VAL A 307 -10.80 -2.46 14.18
CA VAL A 307 -11.28 -1.32 15.00
C VAL A 307 -12.54 -1.69 15.78
N ALA A 308 -13.51 -2.34 15.12
CA ALA A 308 -14.76 -2.73 15.76
C ALA A 308 -14.53 -3.72 16.91
N HIS A 309 -13.68 -4.72 16.68
CA HIS A 309 -13.31 -5.73 17.66
C HIS A 309 -12.49 -5.13 18.83
N ALA A 310 -11.52 -4.26 18.56
CA ALA A 310 -10.75 -3.58 19.60
C ALA A 310 -11.64 -2.67 20.47
N ALA A 311 -12.56 -1.91 19.87
CA ALA A 311 -13.53 -1.09 20.59
C ALA A 311 -14.48 -1.94 21.45
N ASN A 312 -14.99 -3.06 20.90
CA ASN A 312 -15.79 -4.03 21.64
C ASN A 312 -15.06 -4.50 22.91
N ASN A 313 -13.81 -4.94 22.75
CA ASN A 313 -13.04 -5.50 23.87
C ASN A 313 -12.79 -4.46 24.98
N ARG A 314 -12.64 -3.19 24.62
CA ARG A 314 -12.54 -2.09 25.60
C ARG A 314 -13.82 -1.85 26.38
N VAL A 315 -14.96 -1.82 25.68
CA VAL A 315 -16.25 -1.63 26.33
C VAL A 315 -16.56 -2.80 27.27
N ILE A 316 -16.31 -4.04 26.83
CA ILE A 316 -16.55 -5.23 27.65
C ILE A 316 -15.60 -5.31 28.85
N ALA A 317 -14.32 -4.96 28.70
CA ALA A 317 -13.40 -4.87 29.83
C ALA A 317 -13.89 -3.86 30.89
N TYR A 318 -14.36 -2.69 30.46
CA TYR A 318 -14.95 -1.70 31.37
C TYR A 318 -16.18 -2.24 32.10
N VAL A 319 -17.11 -2.89 31.38
CA VAL A 319 -18.33 -3.45 31.97
C VAL A 319 -17.98 -4.52 33.00
N ASN A 320 -17.04 -5.41 32.69
CA ASN A 320 -16.60 -6.47 33.59
C ASN A 320 -15.97 -5.89 34.87
N GLU A 321 -15.03 -4.94 34.73
CA GLU A 321 -14.40 -4.26 35.88
C GLU A 321 -15.45 -3.54 36.76
N ALA A 322 -16.38 -2.81 36.13
CA ALA A 322 -17.45 -2.12 36.84
C ALA A 322 -18.39 -3.08 37.59
N MET A 323 -18.59 -4.29 37.07
CA MET A 323 -19.38 -5.35 37.71
C MET A 323 -18.63 -6.06 38.84
N GLU A 324 -17.31 -6.23 38.72
CA GLU A 324 -16.45 -6.87 39.73
C GLU A 324 -16.17 -5.94 40.92
N THR A 325 -16.02 -4.64 40.67
CA THR A 325 -15.87 -3.65 41.73
C THR A 325 -17.12 -3.63 42.62
N ALA A 326 -16.93 -3.50 43.95
CA ALA A 326 -17.97 -3.66 45.00
C ALA A 326 -19.18 -2.71 44.91
N SER A 327 -19.22 -1.84 43.91
CA SER A 327 -20.32 -0.93 43.59
C SER A 327 -21.52 -1.65 42.92
N GLY A 328 -21.33 -2.88 42.45
CA GLY A 328 -22.37 -3.71 41.84
C GLY A 328 -22.90 -3.16 40.50
N PRO A 329 -23.97 -3.77 39.94
CA PRO A 329 -24.45 -3.44 38.59
C PRO A 329 -24.84 -1.97 38.36
N GLY A 330 -25.14 -1.23 39.43
CA GLY A 330 -25.52 0.19 39.36
C GLY A 330 -24.37 1.14 39.00
N SER A 331 -23.11 0.71 39.07
CA SER A 331 -21.95 1.51 38.66
C SER A 331 -21.72 1.51 37.14
N VAL A 332 -22.32 0.56 36.42
CA VAL A 332 -22.11 0.40 34.98
C VAL A 332 -22.77 1.54 34.23
N ARG A 333 -21.97 2.31 33.48
CA ARG A 333 -22.46 3.34 32.55
C ARG A 333 -22.97 2.68 31.26
N ALA A 334 -24.10 1.97 31.36
CA ALA A 334 -24.61 1.12 30.28
C ALA A 334 -24.97 1.89 29.00
N ARG A 335 -25.52 3.11 29.11
CA ARG A 335 -25.93 3.91 27.94
C ARG A 335 -24.74 4.33 27.07
N PRO A 336 -23.67 4.96 27.60
CA PRO A 336 -22.46 5.23 26.81
C PRO A 336 -21.81 3.96 26.22
N ALA A 337 -21.80 2.86 26.98
CA ALA A 337 -21.27 1.59 26.52
C ALA A 337 -22.06 1.03 25.31
N LEU A 338 -23.40 1.07 25.36
CA LEU A 338 -24.25 0.67 24.22
C LEU A 338 -24.05 1.54 22.99
N GLU A 339 -23.91 2.85 23.17
CA GLU A 339 -23.65 3.79 22.08
C GLU A 339 -22.33 3.44 21.36
N LEU A 340 -21.26 3.19 22.12
CA LEU A 340 -19.97 2.78 21.57
C LEU A 340 -20.02 1.43 20.85
N LEU A 341 -20.71 0.42 21.41
CA LEU A 341 -20.87 -0.88 20.77
C LEU A 341 -21.66 -0.77 19.45
N ARG A 342 -22.71 0.05 19.40
CA ARG A 342 -23.46 0.29 18.15
C ARG A 342 -22.61 1.00 17.09
N ARG A 343 -21.77 1.95 17.51
CA ARG A 343 -20.80 2.59 16.61
C ARG A 343 -19.75 1.61 16.08
N ALA A 344 -19.24 0.71 16.93
CA ALA A 344 -18.36 -0.38 16.51
C ALA A 344 -19.06 -1.34 15.55
N ARG A 345 -20.32 -1.71 15.84
CA ARG A 345 -21.15 -2.59 15.00
C ARG A 345 -21.44 -2.02 13.61
N ALA A 346 -21.59 -0.70 13.49
CA ALA A 346 -21.75 -0.03 12.20
C ALA A 346 -20.47 -0.06 11.34
N LYS A 347 -19.30 -0.28 11.97
CA LYS A 347 -18.02 -0.41 11.25
C LYS A 347 -17.75 -1.85 10.82
N ALA A 348 -18.10 -2.84 11.65
CA ALA A 348 -17.86 -4.26 11.40
C ALA A 348 -18.45 -4.74 10.06
N VAL A 349 -17.71 -5.61 9.37
CA VAL A 349 -18.02 -6.19 8.07
C VAL A 349 -18.22 -7.71 8.19
N SER A 350 -17.29 -8.44 8.80
CA SER A 350 -17.38 -9.91 8.87
C SER A 350 -18.52 -10.40 9.77
N GLU A 351 -19.09 -11.54 9.40
CA GLU A 351 -20.16 -12.21 10.17
C GLU A 351 -19.70 -12.53 11.60
N SER A 352 -18.44 -12.95 11.78
CA SER A 352 -17.90 -13.25 13.11
C SER A 352 -17.90 -12.03 14.03
N VAL A 353 -17.43 -10.88 13.55
CA VAL A 353 -17.32 -9.66 14.38
C VAL A 353 -18.69 -9.05 14.63
N THR A 354 -19.55 -9.04 13.61
CA THR A 354 -20.93 -8.54 13.72
C THR A 354 -21.76 -9.37 14.71
N THR A 355 -21.69 -10.70 14.65
CA THR A 355 -22.38 -11.61 15.59
C THR A 355 -21.92 -11.39 17.04
N LEU A 356 -20.61 -11.24 17.25
CA LEU A 356 -20.05 -10.96 18.58
C LEU A 356 -20.59 -9.64 19.15
N LEU A 357 -20.57 -8.58 18.33
CA LEU A 357 -21.08 -7.26 18.71
C LEU A 357 -22.58 -7.29 18.99
N ASP A 358 -23.37 -7.96 18.16
CA ASP A 358 -24.83 -8.09 18.33
C ASP A 358 -25.18 -8.82 19.64
N LYS A 359 -24.45 -9.88 19.97
CA LYS A 359 -24.58 -10.56 21.27
C LYS A 359 -24.27 -9.63 22.44
N ASN A 360 -23.13 -8.94 22.39
CA ASN A 360 -22.69 -8.04 23.47
C ASN A 360 -23.62 -6.83 23.64
N ILE A 361 -24.19 -6.31 22.56
CA ILE A 361 -25.22 -5.28 22.60
C ILE A 361 -26.47 -5.81 23.32
N ALA A 362 -26.97 -6.99 22.95
CA ALA A 362 -28.15 -7.59 23.58
C ALA A 362 -27.95 -7.84 25.09
N ASP A 363 -26.79 -8.37 25.49
CA ASP A 363 -26.46 -8.62 26.89
C ASP A 363 -26.42 -7.30 27.70
N LEU A 364 -25.85 -6.24 27.12
CA LEU A 364 -25.76 -4.94 27.78
C LEU A 364 -27.12 -4.19 27.82
N GLU A 365 -28.00 -4.41 26.84
CA GLU A 365 -29.39 -3.93 26.89
C GLU A 365 -30.17 -4.58 28.03
N GLN A 366 -30.01 -5.88 28.23
CA GLN A 366 -30.60 -6.59 29.37
C GLN A 366 -30.07 -6.05 30.71
N LEU A 367 -28.76 -5.82 30.80
CA LEU A 367 -28.14 -5.21 31.99
C LEU A 367 -28.69 -3.80 32.25
N ALA A 368 -28.82 -2.97 31.21
CA ALA A 368 -29.36 -1.62 31.32
C ALA A 368 -30.82 -1.62 31.84
N ALA A 369 -31.65 -2.54 31.34
CA ALA A 369 -33.03 -2.72 31.80
C ALA A 369 -33.09 -3.16 33.27
N TYR A 370 -32.21 -4.08 33.68
CA TYR A 370 -32.11 -4.54 35.07
C TYR A 370 -31.73 -3.40 36.03
N VAL A 371 -30.74 -2.57 35.66
CA VAL A 371 -30.32 -1.41 36.45
C VAL A 371 -31.45 -0.38 36.53
N ALA A 372 -32.15 -0.11 35.42
CA ALA A 372 -33.28 0.81 35.38
C ALA A 372 -34.47 0.36 36.27
N ALA A 373 -34.67 -0.95 36.42
CA ALA A 373 -35.66 -1.53 37.34
C ALA A 373 -35.25 -1.47 38.83
N GLY A 374 -34.12 -0.83 39.15
CA GLY A 374 -33.61 -0.70 40.52
C GLY A 374 -33.13 -2.03 41.10
N GLY A 375 -32.64 -2.95 40.25
CA GLY A 375 -32.14 -4.26 40.66
C GLY A 375 -33.21 -5.21 41.22
N ARG A 376 -34.50 -4.89 41.03
CA ARG A 376 -35.61 -5.75 41.46
C ARG A 376 -35.88 -6.81 40.39
N GLY A 377 -35.01 -7.82 40.37
CA GLY A 377 -35.12 -8.97 39.48
C GLY A 377 -33.95 -9.93 39.71
N ARG A 378 -34.05 -11.16 39.22
CA ARG A 378 -32.88 -12.05 39.15
C ARG A 378 -32.15 -11.71 37.86
N PHE A 379 -31.03 -10.98 37.94
CA PHE A 379 -30.12 -10.89 36.80
C PHE A 379 -29.50 -12.29 36.62
N ASP A 380 -29.93 -13.01 35.60
CA ASP A 380 -29.37 -14.32 35.27
C ASP A 380 -28.05 -14.08 34.55
N GLY A 381 -27.01 -13.73 35.31
CA GLY A 381 -25.68 -13.35 34.82
C GLY A 381 -24.91 -14.46 34.10
N ARG A 382 -25.61 -15.49 33.59
CA ARG A 382 -25.06 -16.56 32.75
C ARG A 382 -24.87 -16.14 31.29
N GLY A 383 -25.46 -15.02 30.86
CA GLY A 383 -25.27 -14.47 29.51
C GLY A 383 -23.89 -13.85 29.27
N ALA A 384 -23.34 -13.20 30.30
CA ALA A 384 -21.92 -12.83 30.37
C ALA A 384 -21.09 -14.10 30.62
N GLN A 385 -20.98 -14.96 29.61
CA GLN A 385 -19.91 -15.94 29.55
C GLN A 385 -18.62 -15.18 29.86
N ARG A 386 -18.00 -15.47 31.02
CA ARG A 386 -16.54 -15.45 31.14
C ARG A 386 -16.06 -16.05 29.83
N GLY A 387 -15.49 -15.23 28.96
CA GLY A 387 -15.09 -15.66 27.62
C GLY A 387 -14.47 -17.02 27.77
N GLU A 388 -15.10 -18.04 27.20
CA GLU A 388 -14.58 -19.38 27.32
C GLU A 388 -13.11 -19.24 26.93
N PRO A 389 -12.17 -19.62 27.80
CA PRO A 389 -10.78 -19.62 27.42
C PRO A 389 -10.54 -20.62 26.26
N GLY A 390 -11.58 -21.27 25.72
CA GLY A 390 -11.64 -22.19 24.60
C GLY A 390 -10.54 -21.98 23.59
N CYS A 391 -10.50 -20.89 22.83
CA CYS A 391 -9.49 -20.76 21.77
C CYS A 391 -8.06 -20.55 22.31
N VAL A 392 -7.85 -19.72 23.34
CA VAL A 392 -6.48 -19.42 23.83
C VAL A 392 -5.93 -20.57 24.69
N VAL A 393 -6.75 -21.19 25.54
CA VAL A 393 -6.38 -22.37 26.34
C VAL A 393 -6.32 -23.63 25.50
N LEU A 394 -7.17 -23.84 24.48
CA LEU A 394 -6.91 -24.93 23.51
C LEU A 394 -5.59 -24.67 22.78
N LEU A 395 -5.31 -23.45 22.32
CA LEU A 395 -4.07 -23.15 21.61
C LEU A 395 -2.84 -23.33 22.52
N VAL A 396 -2.92 -22.92 23.79
CA VAL A 396 -1.85 -23.12 24.80
C VAL A 396 -1.71 -24.60 25.17
N VAL A 397 -2.80 -25.36 25.31
CA VAL A 397 -2.76 -26.81 25.59
C VAL A 397 -2.22 -27.58 24.38
N PHE A 398 -2.57 -27.18 23.16
CA PHE A 398 -2.08 -27.78 21.92
C PHE A 398 -0.59 -27.48 21.72
N LEU A 399 -0.15 -26.24 21.96
CA LEU A 399 1.26 -25.86 21.93
C LEU A 399 2.06 -26.58 23.02
N ALA A 400 1.55 -26.66 24.25
CA ALA A 400 2.20 -27.39 25.34
C ALA A 400 2.26 -28.90 25.06
N GLY A 401 1.21 -29.48 24.47
CA GLY A 401 1.17 -30.87 24.04
C GLY A 401 2.15 -31.17 22.91
N ALA A 402 2.24 -30.28 21.91
CA ALA A 402 3.19 -30.40 20.80
C ALA A 402 4.65 -30.29 21.27
N VAL A 403 4.95 -29.34 22.16
CA VAL A 403 6.28 -29.19 22.77
C VAL A 403 6.62 -30.42 23.62
N GLY A 404 5.67 -30.92 24.43
CA GLY A 404 5.85 -32.11 25.25
C GLY A 404 6.10 -33.38 24.43
N ALA A 405 5.31 -33.60 23.37
CA ALA A 405 5.47 -34.74 22.47
C ALA A 405 6.80 -34.68 21.71
N PHE A 406 7.23 -33.49 21.29
CA PHE A 406 8.51 -33.28 20.62
C PHE A 406 9.70 -33.56 21.57
N TRP A 407 9.60 -33.14 22.83
CA TRP A 407 10.61 -33.45 23.86
C TRP A 407 10.73 -34.94 24.15
N LEU A 408 9.60 -35.65 24.18
CA LEU A 408 9.54 -37.09 24.39
C LEU A 408 10.15 -37.85 23.20
N LEU A 409 9.84 -37.44 21.96
CA LEU A 409 10.43 -38.03 20.75
C LEU A 409 11.94 -37.79 20.67
N GLY A 410 12.41 -36.58 20.97
CA GLY A 410 13.85 -36.25 20.97
C GLY A 410 14.64 -37.05 21.99
N SER A 411 14.04 -37.31 23.16
CA SER A 411 14.63 -38.10 24.24
C SER A 411 14.74 -39.59 23.89
N VAL A 412 13.76 -40.15 23.18
CA VAL A 412 13.74 -41.55 22.75
C VAL A 412 14.69 -41.81 21.57
N LEU A 413 14.88 -40.83 20.69
CA LEU A 413 15.69 -40.96 19.46
C LEU A 413 17.16 -40.53 19.63
N GLY A 414 17.58 -40.12 20.82
CA GLY A 414 18.99 -39.84 21.13
C GLY A 414 19.58 -38.64 20.37
N VAL A 415 18.74 -37.69 19.96
CA VAL A 415 19.19 -36.54 19.17
C VAL A 415 19.71 -35.46 20.13
N GLY A 416 21.00 -35.14 20.03
CA GLY A 416 21.67 -34.21 20.95
C GLY A 416 21.06 -32.79 20.99
N PRO A 417 21.35 -32.00 22.03
CA PRO A 417 20.64 -30.76 22.39
C PRO A 417 20.64 -29.68 21.29
N ILE A 418 21.58 -29.72 20.35
CA ILE A 418 21.68 -28.77 19.23
C ILE A 418 20.57 -29.01 18.20
N TRP A 419 20.18 -30.26 17.95
CA TRP A 419 19.11 -30.61 17.02
C TRP A 419 17.72 -30.42 17.61
N ALA A 420 17.59 -30.49 18.94
CA ALA A 420 16.34 -30.15 19.63
C ALA A 420 15.96 -28.67 19.42
N LEU A 421 16.96 -27.79 19.34
CA LEU A 421 16.75 -26.35 19.11
C LEU A 421 16.37 -26.06 17.65
N ALA A 422 17.03 -26.70 16.69
CA ALA A 422 16.69 -26.58 15.27
C ALA A 422 15.29 -27.15 14.97
N GLY A 423 14.94 -28.28 15.58
CA GLY A 423 13.62 -28.89 15.43
C GLY A 423 12.49 -28.13 16.13
N ALA A 424 12.76 -27.44 17.23
CA ALA A 424 11.78 -26.55 17.87
C ALA A 424 11.46 -25.32 16.99
N VAL A 425 12.47 -24.74 16.33
CA VAL A 425 12.26 -23.64 15.37
C VAL A 425 11.47 -24.14 14.16
N PHE A 426 11.85 -25.29 13.58
CA PHE A 426 11.16 -25.83 12.41
C PHE A 426 9.72 -26.30 12.72
N GLY A 427 9.51 -26.91 13.90
CA GLY A 427 8.18 -27.29 14.40
C GLY A 427 7.27 -26.08 14.67
N GLY A 428 7.85 -24.96 15.10
CA GLY A 428 7.12 -23.69 15.25
C GLY A 428 6.59 -23.17 13.91
N PHE A 429 7.42 -23.18 12.85
CA PHE A 429 6.98 -22.77 11.51
C PHE A 429 5.91 -23.70 10.92
N MET A 430 6.04 -25.02 11.11
CA MET A 430 5.02 -25.98 10.67
C MET A 430 3.71 -25.83 11.43
N ALA A 431 3.75 -25.55 12.74
CA ALA A 431 2.54 -25.30 13.53
C ALA A 431 1.81 -24.02 13.07
N VAL A 432 2.54 -22.96 12.71
CA VAL A 432 1.95 -21.74 12.14
C VAL A 432 1.26 -22.04 10.81
N GLY A 433 1.91 -22.77 9.89
CA GLY A 433 1.31 -23.14 8.61
C GLY A 433 0.08 -24.06 8.73
N LEU A 434 0.08 -24.96 9.71
CA LEU A 434 -1.05 -25.86 9.97
C LEU A 434 -2.23 -25.11 10.62
N VAL A 435 -1.95 -24.10 11.44
CA VAL A 435 -2.98 -23.17 11.94
C VAL A 435 -3.60 -22.36 10.81
N THR A 436 -2.80 -21.89 9.84
CA THR A 436 -3.34 -21.18 8.66
C THR A 436 -4.24 -22.08 7.82
N GLN A 437 -3.84 -23.34 7.57
CA GLN A 437 -4.67 -24.31 6.83
C GLN A 437 -5.95 -24.71 7.57
N VAL A 438 -5.92 -24.82 8.90
CA VAL A 438 -7.13 -25.11 9.69
C VAL A 438 -8.08 -23.91 9.68
N ILE A 439 -7.55 -22.68 9.70
CA ILE A 439 -8.36 -21.46 9.56
C ILE A 439 -9.04 -21.43 8.17
N GLU A 440 -8.30 -21.72 7.08
CA GLU A 440 -8.89 -21.82 5.73
C GLU A 440 -9.96 -22.92 5.65
N PHE A 441 -9.72 -24.10 6.24
CA PHE A 441 -10.68 -25.21 6.23
C PHE A 441 -11.99 -24.90 6.97
N PHE A 442 -11.95 -24.06 8.00
CA PHE A 442 -13.16 -23.61 8.71
C PHE A 442 -13.82 -22.37 8.09
N GLN A 443 -13.18 -21.72 7.12
CA GLN A 443 -13.77 -20.63 6.33
C GLN A 443 -14.54 -21.14 5.10
N ASP A 444 -14.24 -22.36 4.64
CA ASP A 444 -14.91 -23.03 3.51
C ASP A 444 -16.11 -23.92 3.92
N LEU A 445 -16.45 -23.99 5.21
CA LEU A 445 -17.62 -24.69 5.78
C LEU A 445 -18.65 -23.69 6.30
#